data_AF-A0A8K0K1Y2-F1
#
_entry.id   AF-A0A8K0K1Y2-F1
#
_cell.length_a   1.000
_cell.length_b   1.000
_cell.length_c   1.000
_cell.angle_alpha   90.00
_cell.angle_beta   90.00
_cell.angle_gamma   90.00
#
_symmetry.space_group_name_H-M   'P 1'
#
loop_
_entity.id
_entity.type
_entity.pdbx_description
1 polymer ?
#
loop_
_entity_poly.entity_id
_entity_poly.type
_entity_poly.pdbx_seq_one_letter_code
_entity_poly.pdbx_strand_id
1 'polypeptide(L)' 'MRDLSGYWKINLFDEPAMDKPREVTHSTFSTDFHVTFGMFTCFDIMWKEPAFDLVNNENVTDFVFPTAWFSQLPFLSGN' A
#
# COMPACT_ATOMS: atom_id res chain seq x y z
N MET A 1 -23.57 3.03 0.26
CA MET A 1 -22.19 3.11 -0.26
C MET A 1 -21.58 1.75 -0.04
N ARG A 2 -21.04 1.09 -1.09
CA ARG A 2 -20.37 -0.21 -0.94
C ARG A 2 -18.87 0.06 -0.99
N ASP A 3 -18.20 -0.14 0.14
CA ASP A 3 -16.75 -0.02 0.22
C ASP A 3 -16.15 -1.27 -0.44
N LEU A 4 -15.36 -1.07 -1.51
CA LEU A 4 -14.74 -2.18 -2.26
C LEU A 4 -13.51 -2.74 -1.53
N SER A 5 -12.76 -1.88 -0.83
CA SER A 5 -11.61 -2.24 0.02
C SER A 5 -11.22 -1.09 0.94
N GLY A 6 -10.68 -1.40 2.11
CA GLY A 6 -10.00 -0.45 2.99
C GLY A 6 -8.61 -0.94 3.37
N TYR A 7 -7.67 -0.03 3.58
CA TYR A 7 -6.30 -0.34 3.99
C TYR A 7 -5.86 0.56 5.13
N TRP A 8 -5.21 -0.02 6.14
CA TRP A 8 -4.57 0.68 7.24
C TRP A 8 -3.06 0.64 7.03
N LYS A 9 -2.43 1.81 6.90
CA LYS A 9 -0.99 1.94 6.69
C LYS A 9 -0.23 1.27 7.84
N ILE A 10 0.72 0.39 7.51
CA ILE A 10 1.43 -0.41 8.53
C ILE A 10 2.87 0.04 8.77
N ASN A 11 3.47 0.78 7.82
CA ASN A 11 4.81 1.33 7.97
C ASN A 11 4.73 2.87 8.01
N LEU A 12 4.55 3.41 9.21
CA LEU A 12 4.48 4.86 9.42
C LEU A 12 5.85 5.55 9.18
N PHE A 13 5.82 6.77 8.66
CA PHE A 13 7.01 7.59 8.41
C PHE A 13 6.92 8.89 9.22
N ASP A 14 7.34 8.84 10.49
CA ASP A 14 7.27 9.97 11.43
C ASP A 14 5.87 10.63 11.49
N GLU A 15 4.83 9.79 11.59
CA GLU A 15 3.42 10.21 11.69
C GLU A 15 2.90 10.02 13.13
N PRO A 16 3.24 10.91 14.09
CA PRO A 16 2.92 10.71 15.52
C PRO A 16 1.43 10.78 15.86
N ALA A 17 0.61 11.26 14.93
CA ALA A 17 -0.85 11.32 15.07
C ALA A 17 -1.57 10.07 14.57
N MET A 18 -0.83 9.06 14.08
CA MET A 18 -1.37 7.83 13.50
C MET A 18 -0.95 6.62 14.32
N ASP A 19 -1.85 5.65 14.42
CA ASP A 19 -1.57 4.35 15.02
C ASP A 19 -1.27 3.31 13.94
N LYS A 20 -0.34 2.40 14.24
CA LYS A 20 -0.13 1.21 13.43
C LYS A 20 -1.21 0.17 13.78
N PRO A 21 -1.85 -0.48 12.79
CA PRO A 21 -2.81 -1.53 13.08
C PRO A 21 -2.14 -2.71 13.78
N ARG A 22 -2.89 -3.39 14.65
CA ARG A 22 -2.38 -4.51 15.45
C ARG A 22 -2.10 -5.77 14.63
N GLU A 23 -2.89 -5.97 13.59
CA GLU A 23 -2.78 -7.07 12.64
C GLU A 23 -2.66 -6.47 11.24
N VAL A 24 -1.86 -7.10 10.38
CA VAL A 24 -1.76 -6.69 8.98
C VAL A 24 -2.87 -7.37 8.18
N THR A 25 -3.53 -6.60 7.32
CA THR A 25 -4.51 -7.13 6.37
C THR A 25 -4.12 -6.64 4.99
N HIS A 26 -3.83 -7.58 4.09
CA HIS A 26 -3.65 -7.27 2.68
C HIS A 26 -4.96 -6.80 2.08
N SER A 27 -4.92 -5.61 1.48
CA SER A 27 -6.09 -4.98 0.90
C SER A 27 -6.09 -5.18 -0.60
N THR A 28 -7.05 -5.99 -1.08
CA THR A 28 -7.27 -6.23 -2.51
C THR A 28 -8.74 -6.06 -2.86
N PHE A 29 -9.02 -5.68 -4.12
CA PHE A 29 -10.37 -5.67 -4.66
C PHE A 29 -10.38 -6.02 -6.15
N SER A 30 -11.36 -6.82 -6.55
CA SER A 30 -11.56 -7.19 -7.95
C SER A 30 -12.57 -6.27 -8.63
N THR A 31 -12.34 -6.04 -9.92
CA THR A 31 -13.14 -5.14 -10.76
C THR A 31 -13.88 -5.93 -11.84
N ASP A 32 -14.90 -5.31 -12.45
CA ASP A 32 -15.68 -5.90 -13.56
C ASP A 32 -14.92 -5.91 -14.90
N PHE A 33 -13.82 -5.18 -15.00
CA PHE A 33 -12.85 -5.26 -16.10
C PHE A 33 -11.71 -6.26 -15.84
N HIS A 34 -11.94 -7.22 -14.94
CA HIS A 34 -11.10 -8.41 -14.71
C HIS A 34 -9.68 -8.10 -14.20
N VAL A 35 -9.50 -6.97 -13.51
CA VAL A 35 -8.26 -6.63 -12.80
C VAL A 35 -8.50 -6.71 -11.30
N THR A 36 -7.56 -7.31 -10.56
CA THR A 36 -7.52 -7.27 -9.11
C THR A 36 -6.43 -6.28 -8.69
N PHE A 37 -6.84 -5.23 -8.00
CA PHE A 37 -5.92 -4.24 -7.47
C PHE A 37 -5.52 -4.59 -6.04
N GLY A 38 -4.25 -4.39 -5.71
CA GLY A 38 -3.77 -4.28 -4.34
C GLY A 38 -3.61 -2.82 -3.92
N MET A 39 -3.63 -2.58 -2.62
CA MET A 39 -3.46 -1.24 -2.07
C MET A 39 -2.47 -1.24 -0.90
N PHE A 40 -1.55 -0.29 -0.94
CA PHE A 40 -0.64 0.08 0.14
C PHE A 40 -0.22 1.55 -0.01
N THR A 41 0.40 2.15 1.01
CA THR A 41 0.53 3.62 1.07
C THR A 41 1.96 4.09 1.34
N CYS A 42 2.47 4.97 0.48
CA CYS A 42 3.72 5.71 0.68
C CYS A 42 4.90 4.83 1.13
N PHE A 43 5.31 4.95 2.40
CA PHE A 43 6.49 4.30 2.96
C PHE A 43 6.41 2.77 2.99
N ASP A 44 5.20 2.20 2.87
CA ASP A 44 4.99 0.75 2.75
C ASP A 44 5.79 0.12 1.59
N ILE A 45 6.07 0.88 0.52
CA ILE A 45 6.85 0.38 -0.64
C ILE A 45 8.28 -0.04 -0.27
N MET A 46 8.82 0.47 0.83
CA MET A 46 10.19 0.20 1.29
C MET A 46 10.29 -1.07 2.16
N TRP A 47 9.16 -1.74 2.42
CA TRP A 47 9.08 -2.87 3.34
C TRP A 47 8.58 -4.13 2.63
N LYS A 48 8.88 -5.29 3.23
CA LYS A 48 8.41 -6.57 2.71
C LYS A 48 6.88 -6.64 2.78
N GLU A 49 6.31 -6.41 3.96
CA GLU A 49 4.87 -6.40 4.14
C GLU A 49 4.37 -4.94 4.08
N PRO A 50 3.31 -4.64 3.31
CA PRO A 50 2.51 -5.54 2.47
C PRO A 50 3.00 -5.64 1.01
N ALA A 51 3.88 -4.75 0.55
CA ALA A 51 4.14 -4.55 -0.88
C ALA A 51 4.73 -5.79 -1.57
N PHE A 52 5.72 -6.44 -0.97
CA PHE A 52 6.30 -7.66 -1.52
C PHE A 52 5.32 -8.84 -1.43
N ASP A 53 4.59 -8.96 -0.33
CA ASP A 53 3.69 -10.10 -0.11
C ASP A 53 2.45 -10.05 -1.01
N LEU A 54 1.91 -8.85 -1.31
CA LEU A 54 0.85 -8.66 -2.30
C LEU A 54 1.27 -9.17 -3.70
N VAL A 55 2.51 -8.93 -4.10
CA VAL A 55 3.03 -9.42 -5.39
C VAL A 55 3.27 -10.93 -5.35
N ASN A 56 4.03 -11.41 -4.37
CA ASN A 56 4.58 -12.77 -4.40
C ASN A 56 3.64 -13.83 -3.83
N ASN A 57 2.78 -13.47 -2.87
CA ASN A 57 1.88 -14.41 -2.22
C ASN A 57 0.45 -14.28 -2.76
N GLU A 58 0.03 -13.07 -3.14
CA GLU A 58 -1.34 -12.82 -3.64
C GLU A 58 -1.43 -12.65 -5.17
N ASN A 59 -0.30 -12.64 -5.88
CA ASN A 59 -0.23 -12.49 -7.35
C ASN A 59 -0.90 -11.20 -7.87
N VAL A 60 -0.85 -10.12 -7.08
CA VAL A 60 -1.36 -8.82 -7.52
C VAL A 60 -0.38 -8.19 -8.50
N THR A 61 -0.89 -7.75 -9.65
CA THR A 61 -0.11 -7.08 -10.70
C THR A 61 -0.35 -5.57 -10.76
N ASP A 62 -1.50 -5.11 -10.27
CA ASP A 62 -1.98 -3.74 -10.41
C ASP A 62 -2.21 -3.14 -9.02
N PHE A 63 -1.77 -1.89 -8.83
CA PHE A 63 -1.76 -1.27 -7.50
C PHE A 63 -2.38 0.13 -7.51
N VAL A 64 -3.21 0.38 -6.51
CA VAL A 64 -3.56 1.74 -6.10
C VAL A 64 -2.55 2.17 -5.03
N PHE A 65 -1.76 3.20 -5.33
CA PHE A 65 -0.67 3.65 -4.46
C PHE A 65 -0.82 5.14 -4.09
N PRO A 66 -1.65 5.46 -3.09
CA PRO A 66 -1.70 6.81 -2.53
C PRO A 66 -0.35 7.12 -1.88
N THR A 67 0.21 8.30 -2.15
CA THR A 67 1.49 8.68 -1.57
C THR A 67 1.58 10.18 -1.31
N ALA A 68 2.25 10.53 -0.21
CA ALA A 68 2.72 11.87 0.11
C ALA A 68 4.23 11.72 0.39
N TRP A 69 5.00 11.70 -0.69
CA TRP A 69 6.41 11.32 -0.66
C TRP A 69 7.34 12.54 -0.55
N PHE A 70 8.32 12.46 0.35
CA PHE A 70 9.41 13.44 0.41
C PHE A 70 10.57 12.97 -0.47
N SER A 71 10.87 13.73 -1.52
CA SER A 71 11.96 13.41 -2.43
C SER A 71 13.32 13.53 -1.73
N GLN A 72 14.05 12.42 -1.63
CA GLN A 72 15.42 12.35 -1.16
C GLN A 72 16.35 11.86 -2.28
N LEU A 73 17.15 12.76 -2.81
CA LEU A 73 18.13 12.43 -3.85
C LEU A 73 19.26 11.53 -3.30
N PRO A 74 19.91 10.73 -4.16
CA PRO A 74 19.67 10.65 -5.60
C PRO A 74 18.65 9.56 -6.02
N PHE A 75 18.19 8.71 -5.10
CA PHE A 75 17.48 7.47 -5.45
C PHE A 75 16.01 7.41 -5.01
N LEU A 76 15.54 8.35 -4.19
CA LEU A 76 14.20 8.33 -3.59
C LEU A 76 13.39 9.57 -3.98
N SER A 77 13.26 9.85 -5.27
CA SER A 77 12.47 10.99 -5.78
C SER A 77 11.07 10.58 -6.21
N GLY A 78 10.05 11.32 -5.76
CA GLY A 78 8.70 11.31 -6.35
C GLY A 78 8.60 12.43 -7.38
N ASN A 79 8.34 12.08 -8.63
CA ASN A 79 8.09 13.04 -9.73
C ASN A 79 6.60 13.08 -10.05
#